data_AF-A0A6J2IW84-F1
#
_entry.id   AF-A0A6J2IW84-F1
#
_cell.length_a   1.000
_cell.length_b   1.000
_cell.length_c   1.000
_cell.angle_alpha   90.00
_cell.angle_beta   90.00
_cell.angle_gamma   90.00
#
_symmetry.space_group_name_H-M   'P 1'
#
loop_
_entity.id
_entity.type
_entity.pdbx_description
1 polymer ?
#
loop_
_entity_poly.entity_id
_entity_poly.type
_entity_poly.pdbx_seq_one_letter_code
_entity_poly.pdbx_strand_id
1 'polypeptide(L)'
;PAAGEELSGVFQEMLKFECHFINGTERVRNVLRKIYNREQYVHFDSDVGVFVGDTPYGEKFAKKWNSDQEWLEYARSLVDTCCPQNYKLYTPFSVERREMPLDTVRSKILVGVRGFVLGLVFLALGLGFYLWEKEGSHGSSAIGDTSVFNVAITSASPDVADKCRNGQSDTKK
;
A
#
# COMPACT_ATOMS: atom_id res chain seq x y z
N PRO A 1 -17.35 0.15 -28.35
CA PRO A 1 -18.05 1.39 -27.93
C PRO A 1 -19.57 1.13 -27.93
N ALA A 2 -20.11 0.74 -26.77
CA ALA A 2 -21.55 0.60 -26.60
C ALA A 2 -22.16 2.00 -26.47
N ALA A 3 -23.16 2.26 -27.30
CA ALA A 3 -23.84 3.54 -27.45
C ALA A 3 -24.38 4.05 -26.10
N GLY A 4 -24.13 5.33 -25.84
CA GLY A 4 -24.55 6.03 -24.64
C GLY A 4 -26.06 6.19 -24.58
N GLU A 5 -26.68 5.46 -23.67
CA GLU A 5 -27.92 5.87 -23.04
C GLU A 5 -27.57 7.04 -22.09
N GLU A 6 -28.27 8.17 -22.24
CA GLU A 6 -28.08 9.32 -21.36
C GLU A 6 -28.63 8.95 -19.98
N LEU A 7 -27.73 8.59 -19.06
CA LEU A 7 -28.09 8.24 -17.68
C LEU A 7 -28.78 9.47 -17.04
N SER A 8 -30.07 9.35 -16.74
CA SER A 8 -30.90 10.42 -16.17
C SER A 8 -30.46 10.90 -14.78
N GLY A 9 -29.56 10.16 -14.13
CA GLY A 9 -28.90 10.55 -12.90
C GLY A 9 -27.89 9.49 -12.46
N VAL A 10 -26.76 9.95 -11.88
CA VAL A 10 -25.78 9.05 -11.26
C VAL A 10 -25.93 9.16 -9.75
N PHE A 11 -26.16 8.02 -9.13
CA PHE A 11 -26.10 7.86 -7.69
C PHE A 11 -24.74 7.27 -7.32
N GLN A 12 -24.03 7.92 -6.38
CA GLN A 12 -22.75 7.44 -5.90
C GLN A 12 -22.78 7.26 -4.39
N GLU A 13 -22.72 6.01 -3.92
CA GLU A 13 -22.46 5.69 -2.53
C GLU A 13 -21.02 5.18 -2.37
N MET A 14 -20.30 5.74 -1.41
CA MET A 14 -18.93 5.35 -1.08
C MET A 14 -18.81 5.07 0.41
N LEU A 15 -18.18 3.95 0.72
CA LEU A 15 -17.71 3.62 2.06
C LEU A 15 -16.20 3.84 2.11
N LYS A 16 -15.74 4.66 3.05
CA LYS A 16 -14.31 4.77 3.37
C LYS A 16 -14.04 4.14 4.71
N PHE A 17 -13.09 3.23 4.75
CA PHE A 17 -12.59 2.59 5.96
C PHE A 17 -11.13 2.99 6.16
N GLU A 18 -10.86 3.81 7.17
CA GLU A 18 -9.56 4.39 7.44
C GLU A 18 -9.03 3.87 8.78
N CYS A 19 -7.81 3.31 8.79
CA CYS A 19 -7.11 2.89 10.00
C CYS A 19 -5.89 3.79 10.21
N HIS A 20 -5.91 4.57 11.28
CA HIS A 20 -4.80 5.43 11.68
C HIS A 20 -3.98 4.75 12.77
N PHE A 21 -2.73 4.47 12.44
CA PHE A 21 -1.73 3.86 13.31
C PHE A 21 -0.91 4.96 13.98
N ILE A 22 -1.16 5.21 15.27
CA ILE A 22 -0.48 6.24 16.07
C ILE A 22 0.62 5.54 16.86
N ASN A 23 1.85 6.05 16.77
CA ASN A 23 3.05 5.45 17.35
C ASN A 23 3.26 3.99 16.88
N GLY A 24 3.18 3.75 15.58
CA GLY A 24 3.23 2.39 15.03
C GLY A 24 1.92 1.65 15.33
N THR A 25 1.97 0.50 16.00
CA THR A 25 0.79 -0.34 16.27
C THR A 25 0.25 -0.21 17.70
N GLU A 26 0.76 0.74 18.49
CA GLU A 26 0.38 0.90 19.90
C GLU A 26 -1.06 1.39 20.06
N ARG A 27 -1.47 2.39 19.26
CA ARG A 27 -2.84 2.89 19.23
C ARG A 27 -3.36 2.92 17.81
N VAL A 28 -4.52 2.29 17.62
CA VAL A 28 -5.20 2.23 16.32
C VAL A 28 -6.52 2.96 16.43
N ARG A 29 -6.75 3.93 15.54
CA ARG A 29 -8.04 4.60 15.40
C ARG A 29 -8.67 4.21 14.09
N ASN A 30 -9.87 3.64 14.14
CA ASN A 30 -10.66 3.34 12.96
C ASN A 30 -11.69 4.44 12.72
N VAL A 31 -11.77 4.91 11.48
CA VAL A 31 -12.81 5.84 11.03
C VAL A 31 -13.51 5.25 9.82
N LEU A 32 -14.81 4.99 9.97
CA LEU A 32 -15.67 4.51 8.90
C LEU A 32 -16.57 5.66 8.46
N ARG A 33 -16.44 6.10 7.21
CA ARG A 33 -17.20 7.23 6.66
C ARG A 33 -18.12 6.73 5.57
N LYS A 34 -19.39 7.12 5.61
CA LYS A 34 -20.32 6.91 4.51
C LYS A 34 -20.59 8.22 3.79
N ILE A 35 -20.39 8.17 2.49
CA ILE A 35 -20.38 9.33 1.62
C ILE A 35 -21.38 9.10 0.51
N TYR A 36 -22.33 10.01 0.38
CA TYR A 36 -23.39 10.02 -0.60
C TYR A 36 -23.16 11.17 -1.56
N ASN A 37 -23.03 10.90 -2.86
CA ASN A 37 -22.75 11.91 -3.88
C ASN A 37 -21.59 12.87 -3.50
N ARG A 38 -20.52 12.30 -2.92
CA ARG A 38 -19.32 13.01 -2.44
C ARG A 38 -19.52 13.86 -1.17
N GLU A 39 -20.72 13.84 -0.58
CA GLU A 39 -21.02 14.45 0.71
C GLU A 39 -21.02 13.38 1.80
N GLN A 40 -20.16 13.55 2.82
CA GLN A 40 -20.17 12.64 3.97
C GLN A 40 -21.41 12.92 4.80
N TYR A 41 -22.24 11.90 5.02
CA TYR A 41 -23.47 12.07 5.80
C TYR A 41 -23.34 11.48 7.21
N VAL A 42 -22.56 10.42 7.41
CA VAL A 42 -22.38 9.82 8.73
C VAL A 42 -20.98 9.20 8.82
N HIS A 43 -20.41 9.23 10.01
CA HIS A 43 -19.16 8.52 10.28
C HIS A 43 -19.22 7.81 11.63
N PHE A 44 -18.44 6.74 11.75
CA PHE A 44 -18.11 6.09 13.00
C PHE A 44 -16.63 6.34 13.28
N ASP A 45 -16.33 6.63 14.54
CA ASP A 45 -14.97 6.80 15.03
C ASP A 45 -14.75 5.89 16.22
N SER A 46 -13.69 5.08 16.20
CA SER A 46 -13.39 4.17 17.31
C SER A 46 -13.04 4.91 18.59
N ASP A 47 -12.52 6.14 18.52
CA ASP A 47 -12.22 6.94 19.71
C ASP A 47 -13.52 7.42 20.40
N VAL A 48 -14.59 7.63 19.63
CA VAL A 48 -15.91 8.04 20.14
C VAL A 48 -16.78 6.83 20.44
N GLY A 49 -16.62 5.76 19.66
CA GLY A 49 -17.33 4.50 19.81
C GLY A 49 -18.80 4.52 19.36
N VAL A 50 -19.25 5.54 18.63
CA VAL A 50 -20.62 5.65 18.07
C VAL A 50 -20.62 6.30 16.69
N PHE A 51 -21.72 6.10 15.95
CA PHE A 51 -21.99 6.82 14.71
C PHE A 51 -22.42 8.26 15.00
N VAL A 52 -21.88 9.20 14.24
CA VAL A 52 -22.18 10.62 14.30
C VAL A 52 -22.70 11.07 12.93
N GLY A 53 -23.85 11.73 12.92
CA GLY A 53 -24.42 12.30 11.71
C GLY A 53 -23.78 13.65 11.40
N ASP A 54 -23.17 13.77 10.23
CA ASP A 54 -22.56 15.02 9.74
C ASP A 54 -23.57 15.92 9.04
N THR A 55 -24.72 15.36 8.66
CA THR A 55 -25.84 16.07 8.04
C THR A 55 -27.15 15.74 8.76
N PRO A 56 -28.21 16.57 8.62
CA PRO A 56 -29.53 16.27 9.21
C PRO A 56 -30.14 14.94 8.73
N TYR A 57 -29.78 14.52 7.52
CA TYR A 57 -30.13 13.19 7.01
C TYR A 57 -29.34 12.10 7.75
N GLY A 58 -28.03 12.30 7.89
CA GLY A 58 -27.15 11.37 8.60
C GLY A 58 -27.44 11.22 10.08
N GLU A 59 -27.93 12.26 10.76
CA GLU A 59 -28.32 12.18 12.18
C GLU A 59 -29.40 11.11 12.41
N LYS A 60 -30.35 10.98 11.47
CA LYS A 60 -31.39 9.94 11.52
C LYS A 60 -30.80 8.54 11.41
N PHE A 61 -29.80 8.36 10.53
CA PHE A 61 -29.09 7.09 10.39
C PHE A 61 -28.23 6.79 11.60
N ALA A 62 -27.48 7.77 12.10
CA ALA A 62 -26.68 7.64 13.31
C ALA A 62 -27.53 7.20 14.49
N LYS A 63 -28.69 7.83 14.73
CA LYS A 63 -29.61 7.45 15.79
C LYS A 63 -30.12 6.01 15.63
N LYS A 64 -30.46 5.61 14.39
CA LYS A 64 -30.92 4.25 14.10
C LYS A 64 -29.83 3.22 14.38
N TRP A 65 -28.62 3.46 13.88
CA TRP A 65 -27.48 2.54 14.02
C TRP A 65 -26.91 2.50 15.42
N ASN A 66 -26.94 3.61 16.16
CA ASN A 66 -26.55 3.61 17.58
C ASN A 66 -27.59 2.92 18.47
N SER A 67 -28.84 2.81 18.03
CA SER A 67 -29.86 2.03 18.72
C SER A 67 -29.73 0.51 18.47
N ASP A 68 -29.01 0.12 17.41
CA ASP A 68 -28.75 -1.26 17.06
C ASP A 68 -27.43 -1.72 17.70
N GLN A 69 -27.55 -2.45 18.81
CA GLN A 69 -26.41 -2.86 19.62
C GLN A 69 -25.48 -3.83 18.87
N GLU A 70 -26.04 -4.77 18.10
CA GLU A 70 -25.26 -5.75 17.34
C GLU A 70 -24.38 -5.03 16.31
N TRP A 71 -24.98 -4.10 15.58
CA TRP A 71 -24.28 -3.30 14.59
C TRP A 71 -23.21 -2.38 15.20
N LEU A 72 -23.53 -1.75 16.34
CA LEU A 72 -22.60 -0.84 17.02
C LEU A 72 -21.39 -1.58 17.61
N GLU A 73 -21.61 -2.76 18.19
CA GLU A 73 -20.53 -3.62 18.70
C GLU A 73 -19.68 -4.18 17.55
N TYR A 74 -20.31 -4.56 16.44
CA TYR A 74 -19.58 -4.97 15.25
C TYR A 74 -18.67 -3.84 14.75
N ALA A 75 -19.18 -2.62 14.61
CA ALA A 75 -18.38 -1.46 14.19
C ALA A 75 -17.19 -1.19 15.13
N ARG A 76 -17.40 -1.31 16.46
CA ARG A 76 -16.33 -1.20 17.45
C ARG A 76 -15.28 -2.29 17.28
N SER A 77 -15.69 -3.53 16.97
CA SER A 77 -14.75 -4.65 16.79
C SER A 77 -13.85 -4.53 15.57
N LEU A 78 -14.18 -3.67 14.59
CA LEU A 78 -13.41 -3.52 13.35
C LEU A 78 -12.00 -2.97 13.59
N VAL A 79 -11.81 -2.17 14.65
CA VAL A 79 -10.48 -1.64 15.00
C VAL A 79 -9.52 -2.76 15.38
N ASP A 80 -10.00 -3.79 16.10
CA ASP A 80 -9.19 -4.90 16.59
C ASP A 80 -9.08 -6.05 15.57
N THR A 81 -10.10 -6.22 14.72
CA THR A 81 -10.17 -7.35 13.78
C THR A 81 -9.63 -7.01 12.39
N CYS A 82 -9.94 -5.83 11.86
CA CYS A 82 -9.65 -5.48 10.48
C CYS A 82 -8.39 -4.63 10.32
N CYS A 83 -8.15 -3.65 11.20
CA CYS A 83 -6.98 -2.80 11.07
C CYS A 83 -5.65 -3.57 11.17
N PRO A 84 -5.42 -4.46 12.16
CA PRO A 84 -4.14 -5.18 12.28
C PRO A 84 -3.89 -6.15 11.13
N GLN A 85 -4.95 -6.83 10.65
CA GLN A 85 -4.89 -7.75 9.52
C GLN A 85 -4.53 -7.01 8.23
N ASN A 86 -5.22 -5.90 7.96
CA ASN A 86 -4.94 -5.07 6.79
C ASN A 86 -3.54 -4.45 6.86
N TYR A 87 -3.10 -3.99 8.03
CA TYR A 87 -1.74 -3.48 8.21
C TYR A 87 -0.72 -4.52 7.80
N LYS A 88 -0.78 -5.75 8.32
CA LYS A 88 0.14 -6.84 7.95
C LYS A 88 0.12 -7.16 6.45
N LEU A 89 -1.04 -7.09 5.81
CA LEU A 89 -1.20 -7.41 4.39
C LEU A 89 -0.63 -6.31 3.49
N TYR A 90 -0.86 -5.04 3.84
CA TYR A 90 -0.52 -3.89 3.00
C TYR A 90 0.82 -3.24 3.35
N THR A 91 1.36 -3.41 4.57
CA THR A 91 2.67 -2.86 4.97
C THR A 91 3.80 -3.16 3.98
N PRO A 92 4.00 -4.40 3.48
CA PRO A 92 5.10 -4.68 2.56
C PRO A 92 4.97 -3.90 1.24
N PHE A 93 3.74 -3.57 0.82
CA PHE A 93 3.48 -2.91 -0.45
C PHE A 93 3.34 -1.37 -0.32
N SER A 94 2.89 -0.87 0.82
CA SER A 94 2.51 0.53 1.02
C SER A 94 3.49 1.32 1.88
N VAL A 95 3.99 0.73 2.97
CA VAL A 95 4.80 1.42 3.98
C VAL A 95 6.28 1.09 3.78
N GLU A 96 6.63 -0.19 3.72
CA GLU A 96 8.02 -0.64 3.62
C GLU A 96 8.69 -0.25 2.29
N ARG A 97 7.91 -0.09 1.21
CA ARG A 97 8.43 0.45 -0.06
C ARG A 97 8.83 1.93 0.05
N ARG A 98 8.30 2.69 1.02
CA ARG A 98 8.66 4.11 1.23
C ARG A 98 9.90 4.27 2.08
N GLU A 99 10.12 3.37 3.03
CA GLU A 99 11.28 3.33 3.90
C GLU A 99 12.36 2.45 3.26
N MET A 100 13.31 3.03 2.51
CA MET A 100 14.45 2.24 2.02
C MET A 100 15.34 1.89 3.22
N PRO A 101 15.53 0.60 3.54
CA PRO A 101 16.32 0.25 4.71
C PRO A 101 17.80 0.63 4.50
N LEU A 102 18.48 1.05 5.57
CA LEU A 102 19.83 1.66 5.51
C LEU A 102 20.87 0.73 4.88
N ASP A 103 20.71 -0.58 5.03
CA ASP A 103 21.52 -1.63 4.40
C ASP A 103 21.37 -1.63 2.86
N THR A 104 20.17 -1.38 2.35
CA THR A 104 19.88 -1.26 0.91
C THR A 104 20.42 0.05 0.34
N VAL A 105 20.37 1.15 1.11
CA VAL A 105 21.03 2.41 0.71
C VAL A 105 22.55 2.21 0.66
N ARG A 106 23.12 1.59 1.69
CA ARG A 106 24.57 1.32 1.79
C ARG A 106 25.06 0.35 0.72
N SER A 107 24.30 -0.68 0.37
CA SER A 107 24.66 -1.64 -0.68
C SER A 107 24.65 -0.98 -2.07
N LYS A 108 23.67 -0.13 -2.37
CA LYS A 108 23.64 0.66 -3.62
C LYS A 108 24.82 1.62 -3.74
N ILE A 109 25.20 2.29 -2.64
CA ILE A 109 26.40 3.14 -2.60
C ILE A 109 27.66 2.29 -2.87
N LEU A 110 27.77 1.12 -2.25
CA LEU A 110 28.92 0.23 -2.44
C LEU A 110 29.03 -0.30 -3.87
N VAL A 111 27.91 -0.61 -4.52
CA VAL A 111 27.87 -0.99 -5.95
C VAL A 111 28.26 0.19 -6.84
N GLY A 112 27.81 1.40 -6.51
CA GLY A 112 28.20 2.63 -7.21
C GLY A 112 29.70 2.91 -7.10
N VAL A 113 30.28 2.80 -5.91
CA VAL A 113 31.72 2.97 -5.67
C VAL A 113 32.53 1.88 -6.39
N ARG A 114 32.07 0.62 -6.35
CA ARG A 114 32.71 -0.48 -7.10
C ARG A 114 32.72 -0.19 -8.60
N GLY A 115 31.61 0.28 -9.16
CA GLY A 115 31.52 0.67 -10.57
C GLY A 115 32.44 1.83 -10.92
N PHE A 116 32.52 2.85 -10.05
CA PHE A 116 33.40 4.01 -10.25
C PHE A 116 34.88 3.62 -10.22
N VAL A 117 35.31 2.80 -9.27
CA VAL A 117 36.70 2.31 -9.17
C VAL A 117 37.06 1.46 -10.38
N LEU A 118 36.18 0.53 -10.79
CA LEU A 118 36.39 -0.25 -12.01
C LEU A 118 36.50 0.66 -13.24
N GLY A 119 35.62 1.66 -13.35
CA GLY A 119 35.67 2.66 -14.42
C GLY A 119 37.00 3.44 -14.45
N LEU A 120 37.52 3.88 -13.30
CA LEU A 120 38.83 4.54 -13.23
C LEU A 120 39.98 3.61 -13.61
N VAL A 121 39.93 2.33 -13.22
CA VAL A 121 40.93 1.34 -13.63
C VAL A 121 40.88 1.11 -15.13
N PHE A 122 39.68 0.95 -15.73
CA PHE A 122 39.54 0.83 -17.18
C PHE A 122 39.95 2.11 -17.92
N LEU A 123 39.70 3.30 -17.37
CA LEU A 123 40.19 4.55 -17.93
C LEU A 123 41.71 4.66 -17.83
N ALA A 124 42.33 4.23 -16.74
CA ALA A 124 43.79 4.24 -16.59
C ALA A 124 44.47 3.18 -17.46
N LEU A 125 43.92 1.97 -17.54
CA LEU A 125 44.39 0.90 -18.42
C LEU A 125 44.14 1.26 -19.89
N GLY A 126 43.00 1.86 -20.20
CA GLY A 126 42.67 2.33 -21.55
C GLY A 126 43.51 3.54 -21.97
N LEU A 127 43.77 4.49 -21.06
CA LEU A 127 44.70 5.60 -21.30
C LEU A 127 46.14 5.08 -21.41
N GLY A 128 46.53 4.11 -20.58
CA GLY A 128 47.82 3.43 -20.65
C GLY A 128 47.98 2.67 -21.96
N PHE A 129 46.98 1.91 -22.38
CA PHE A 129 46.93 1.22 -23.67
C PHE A 129 46.86 2.20 -24.83
N TYR A 130 46.14 3.32 -24.75
CA TYR A 130 46.09 4.35 -25.78
C TYR A 130 47.44 5.07 -25.94
N LEU A 131 48.13 5.32 -24.83
CA LEU A 131 49.49 5.84 -24.83
C LEU A 131 50.50 4.78 -25.30
N TRP A 132 50.24 3.49 -25.00
CA TRP A 132 51.01 2.34 -25.49
C TRP A 132 50.70 2.01 -26.96
N GLU A 133 49.53 2.34 -27.49
CA GLU A 133 49.13 2.10 -28.89
C GLU A 133 49.76 3.14 -29.83
N LYS A 134 50.31 4.23 -29.27
CA LYS A 134 51.34 5.00 -29.96
C LYS A 134 52.70 4.29 -30.07
N GLU A 135 52.85 3.09 -29.52
CA GLU A 135 54.12 2.35 -29.51
C GLU A 135 54.04 0.80 -29.62
N GLY A 136 52.87 0.17 -29.81
CA GLY A 136 52.83 -1.26 -30.18
C GLY A 136 51.57 -2.08 -29.91
N SER A 137 50.96 -2.56 -31.01
CA SER A 137 50.32 -3.85 -31.33
C SER A 137 49.84 -4.91 -30.29
N HIS A 138 48.65 -5.48 -30.60
CA HIS A 138 48.08 -6.84 -30.36
C HIS A 138 47.42 -7.25 -29.00
N GLY A 139 46.08 -7.48 -29.01
CA GLY A 139 45.50 -8.84 -28.90
C GLY A 139 44.68 -9.32 -27.67
N SER A 140 43.33 -9.28 -27.79
CA SER A 140 42.23 -10.24 -27.39
C SER A 140 41.94 -10.82 -25.98
N SER A 141 40.71 -10.53 -25.48
CA SER A 141 39.53 -11.36 -25.07
C SER A 141 39.67 -12.76 -24.40
N ALA A 142 38.81 -13.29 -23.50
CA ALA A 142 37.41 -13.05 -23.08
C ALA A 142 37.12 -13.75 -21.70
N ILE A 143 36.01 -13.36 -21.03
CA ILE A 143 35.45 -13.91 -19.77
C ILE A 143 34.09 -14.60 -20.07
N GLY A 144 33.75 -15.70 -19.38
CA GLY A 144 32.43 -16.34 -19.43
C GLY A 144 31.90 -16.72 -18.04
N ASP A 145 30.72 -16.19 -17.69
CA ASP A 145 30.08 -16.19 -16.36
C ASP A 145 29.11 -17.36 -16.08
N THR A 146 28.73 -17.47 -14.81
CA THR A 146 28.02 -18.57 -14.11
C THR A 146 26.54 -18.31 -13.82
N SER A 147 25.75 -19.40 -13.84
CA SER A 147 24.64 -19.78 -12.93
C SER A 147 23.25 -19.11 -12.94
N VAL A 148 22.26 -19.99 -12.72
CA VAL A 148 20.79 -19.89 -12.72
C VAL A 148 20.24 -19.65 -11.32
N PHE A 149 19.14 -18.88 -11.14
CA PHE A 149 18.24 -18.98 -9.97
C PHE A 149 16.84 -18.41 -10.27
N ASN A 150 15.76 -19.08 -9.86
CA ASN A 150 14.71 -18.54 -8.96
C ASN A 150 13.53 -19.53 -8.74
N VAL A 151 13.06 -19.58 -7.50
CA VAL A 151 11.91 -20.36 -6.98
C VAL A 151 10.79 -19.42 -6.51
N ALA A 152 9.57 -19.97 -6.47
CA ALA A 152 8.23 -19.39 -6.36
C ALA A 152 7.82 -18.68 -5.06
N ILE A 153 6.73 -17.89 -5.15
CA ILE A 153 5.89 -17.41 -4.03
C ILE A 153 4.43 -17.41 -4.49
N THR A 154 3.50 -18.04 -3.74
CA THR A 154 2.20 -17.45 -3.32
C THR A 154 1.55 -18.33 -2.23
N SER A 155 1.28 -17.77 -1.05
CA SER A 155 0.19 -18.22 -0.19
C SER A 155 -0.33 -17.06 0.65
N ALA A 156 -1.59 -16.67 0.43
CA ALA A 156 -2.47 -16.03 1.41
C ALA A 156 -3.90 -16.04 0.85
N SER A 157 -4.82 -16.64 1.62
CA SER A 157 -6.22 -16.89 1.26
C SER A 157 -7.03 -15.58 1.11
N PRO A 158 -7.87 -15.44 0.07
CA PRO A 158 -8.69 -14.25 -0.20
C PRO A 158 -9.86 -13.99 0.78
N ASP A 159 -10.16 -14.93 1.69
CA ASP A 159 -11.44 -14.94 2.43
C ASP A 159 -11.55 -13.92 3.57
N VAL A 160 -10.42 -13.40 4.09
CA VAL A 160 -10.42 -12.42 5.19
C VAL A 160 -10.59 -10.99 4.67
N ALA A 161 -10.13 -10.72 3.45
CA ALA A 161 -10.15 -9.40 2.85
C ALA A 161 -11.57 -8.93 2.48
N ASP A 162 -12.50 -9.85 2.21
CA ASP A 162 -13.89 -9.51 1.91
C ASP A 162 -14.67 -9.08 3.16
N LYS A 163 -14.39 -9.67 4.31
CA LYS A 163 -15.10 -9.37 5.57
C LYS A 163 -14.82 -7.97 6.11
N CYS A 164 -13.62 -7.45 5.85
CA CYS A 164 -13.23 -6.08 6.20
C CYS A 164 -13.59 -5.05 5.12
N ARG A 165 -13.78 -5.48 3.87
CA ARG A 165 -14.14 -4.63 2.74
C ARG A 165 -15.64 -4.38 2.66
N ASN A 166 -16.44 -5.39 3.04
CA ASN A 166 -17.89 -5.39 2.92
C ASN A 166 -18.59 -5.24 4.28
N GLY A 167 -18.12 -4.34 5.14
CA GLY A 167 -18.88 -3.89 6.33
C GLY A 167 -20.20 -3.16 5.99
N GLN A 168 -20.83 -3.47 4.85
CA GLN A 168 -22.06 -2.84 4.38
C GLN A 168 -22.96 -3.80 3.58
N SER A 169 -22.55 -5.04 3.27
CA SER A 169 -23.41 -5.96 2.48
C SER A 169 -24.48 -6.68 3.29
N ASP A 170 -24.48 -6.57 4.62
CA ASP A 170 -25.50 -7.17 5.49
C ASP A 170 -26.56 -6.15 5.95
N THR A 171 -26.93 -5.18 5.09
CA THR A 171 -28.29 -4.63 5.17
C THR A 171 -29.27 -5.70 4.73
N LYS A 172 -29.59 -6.58 5.67
CA LYS A 172 -30.63 -7.60 5.59
C LYS A 172 -31.91 -6.97 5.04
N LYS A 173 -32.38 -7.55 3.94
CA LYS A 173 -33.72 -7.40 3.38
C LYS A 173 -34.80 -7.58 4.45
#